data_AF-A0ABD5S5I4-F1
#
_entry.id   AF-A0ABD5S5I4-F1
#
_cell.length_a   1.000
_cell.length_b   1.000
_cell.length_c   1.000
_cell.angle_alpha   90.00
_cell.angle_beta   90.00
_cell.angle_gamma   90.00
#
_symmetry.space_group_name_H-M   'P 1'
#
loop_
_entity.id
_entity.type
_entity.pdbx_description
1 polymer ?
#
loop_
_entity_poly.entity_id
_entity_poly.type
_entity_poly.pdbx_seq_one_letter_code
_entity_poly.pdbx_strand_id
1 'polypeptide(L)'
;QRQVTMRVLDRLLPEGRKASDVLGPRTANHIAYQEHRELPPAVAEEVRGAIKFWWGYMPGHTAYPWVFPNDGNVARVGLTMPIGMDIGNVREREKYALLRPEDERIPTGKVYVRRLLEHVYGDEYDVEADFPLVSDRGKRDGTETYAISSTRPIDSPAAAGIAVTGGAMGATSAFHEG
;
A
#
# COMPACT_ATOMS: atom_id res chain seq x y z
N GLN A 1 20.76 8.84 -6.27
CA GLN A 1 20.48 8.14 -4.99
C GLN A 1 21.38 6.92 -4.91
N ARG A 2 22.14 6.71 -3.82
CA ARG A 2 22.94 5.48 -3.64
C ARG A 2 22.02 4.38 -3.11
N GLN A 3 22.03 3.20 -3.75
CA GLN A 3 21.16 2.08 -3.37
C GLN A 3 21.95 1.07 -2.54
N VAL A 4 21.49 0.80 -1.31
CA VAL A 4 21.99 -0.34 -0.54
C VAL A 4 21.22 -1.57 -1.00
N THR A 5 21.94 -2.58 -1.49
CA THR A 5 21.33 -3.84 -1.92
C THR A 5 21.35 -4.86 -0.79
N MET A 6 20.41 -5.81 -0.77
CA MET A 6 20.42 -6.90 0.22
C MET A 6 21.76 -7.63 0.23
N ARG A 7 22.36 -7.89 -0.94
CA ARG A 7 23.68 -8.53 -1.07
C ARG A 7 24.80 -7.76 -0.34
N VAL A 8 24.73 -6.43 -0.31
CA VAL A 8 25.70 -5.61 0.44
C VAL A 8 25.38 -5.66 1.94
N LEU A 9 24.10 -5.56 2.30
CA LEU A 9 23.64 -5.63 3.69
C LEU A 9 23.99 -6.97 4.35
N ASP A 10 23.84 -8.09 3.63
CA ASP A 10 24.16 -9.43 4.12
C ASP A 10 25.65 -9.61 4.50
N ARG A 11 26.54 -8.81 3.90
CA ARG A 11 27.99 -8.82 4.22
C ARG A 11 28.35 -7.99 5.44
N LEU A 12 27.44 -7.12 5.88
CA LEU A 12 27.65 -6.18 6.98
C LEU A 12 26.90 -6.58 8.26
N LEU A 13 25.91 -7.47 8.14
CA LEU A 13 25.18 -8.01 9.28
C LEU A 13 25.91 -9.20 9.93
N PRO A 14 25.65 -9.49 11.22
CA PRO A 14 26.26 -10.62 11.92
C PRO A 14 26.05 -11.96 11.19
N GLU A 15 27.04 -12.85 11.32
CA GLU A 15 26.94 -14.21 10.79
C GLU A 15 25.66 -14.91 11.30
N GLY A 16 24.93 -15.56 10.38
CA GLY A 16 23.69 -16.28 10.70
C GLY A 16 22.42 -15.44 10.67
N ARG A 17 22.47 -14.12 10.41
CA ARG A 17 21.27 -13.25 10.31
C ARG A 17 21.30 -12.35 9.09
N LYS A 18 21.13 -12.94 7.90
CA LYS A 18 21.12 -12.21 6.63
C LYS A 18 19.86 -11.37 6.46
N ALA A 19 20.00 -10.18 5.90
CA ALA A 19 18.87 -9.33 5.53
C ALA A 19 17.99 -10.01 4.49
N SER A 20 18.58 -10.78 3.57
CA SER A 20 17.84 -11.55 2.57
C SER A 20 16.81 -12.50 3.15
N ASP A 21 17.07 -13.02 4.35
CA ASP A 21 16.28 -14.09 4.96
C ASP A 21 15.14 -13.50 5.80
N VAL A 22 15.38 -12.36 6.45
CA VAL A 22 14.45 -11.73 7.41
C VAL A 22 13.70 -10.52 6.85
N LEU A 23 14.22 -9.87 5.80
CA LEU A 23 13.59 -8.73 5.09
C LEU A 23 13.22 -9.09 3.63
N GLY A 24 13.16 -10.39 3.32
CA GLY A 24 12.90 -10.90 1.98
C GLY A 24 11.57 -10.40 1.38
N PRO A 25 11.55 -9.77 0.18
CA PRO A 25 10.35 -9.10 -0.32
C PRO A 25 9.11 -9.98 -0.48
N ARG A 26 9.27 -11.27 -0.74
CA ARG A 26 8.13 -12.18 -0.98
C ARG A 26 7.41 -12.62 0.29
N THR A 27 8.08 -12.58 1.43
CA THR A 27 7.55 -13.08 2.71
C THR A 27 7.28 -11.96 3.70
N ALA A 28 7.97 -10.83 3.53
CA ALA A 28 8.06 -9.77 4.52
C ALA A 28 7.47 -8.42 4.05
N ASN A 29 7.18 -8.28 2.75
CA ASN A 29 6.76 -7.01 2.19
C ASN A 29 5.31 -7.02 1.68
N HIS A 30 4.70 -5.85 1.81
CA HIS A 30 3.47 -5.48 1.13
C HIS A 30 3.79 -4.70 -0.15
N ILE A 31 2.85 -4.65 -1.07
CA ILE A 31 2.80 -3.63 -2.11
C ILE A 31 1.82 -2.56 -1.68
N ALA A 32 2.28 -1.33 -1.65
CA ALA A 32 1.39 -0.17 -1.71
C ALA A 32 1.18 0.21 -3.17
N TYR A 33 -0.08 0.45 -3.52
CA TYR A 33 -0.51 1.01 -4.79
C TYR A 33 -1.39 2.22 -4.51
N GLN A 34 -1.17 3.33 -5.23
CA GLN A 34 -2.02 4.50 -5.10
C GLN A 34 -2.10 5.31 -6.39
N GLU A 35 -3.16 6.10 -6.49
CA GLU A 35 -3.48 7.00 -7.58
C GLU A 35 -3.76 8.40 -7.01
N HIS A 36 -3.31 9.43 -7.72
CA HIS A 36 -3.71 10.81 -7.46
C HIS A 36 -5.01 11.07 -8.22
N ARG A 37 -6.08 11.31 -7.49
CA ARG A 37 -7.42 11.51 -8.05
C ARG A 37 -7.91 12.89 -7.64
N GLU A 38 -8.46 13.63 -8.59
CA GLU A 38 -9.22 14.84 -8.27
C GLU A 38 -10.57 14.40 -7.71
N LEU A 39 -10.97 14.98 -6.59
CA LEU A 39 -12.20 14.66 -5.90
C LEU A 39 -13.28 15.69 -6.26
N PRO A 40 -14.54 15.27 -6.37
CA PRO A 40 -15.67 16.20 -6.42
C PRO A 40 -15.63 17.16 -5.22
N PRO A 41 -16.00 18.45 -5.37
CA PRO A 41 -15.85 19.44 -4.31
C PRO A 41 -16.48 19.06 -2.97
N ALA A 42 -17.66 18.42 -2.98
CA ALA A 42 -18.32 17.95 -1.77
C ALA A 42 -17.53 16.84 -1.07
N VAL A 43 -17.01 15.87 -1.84
CA VAL A 43 -16.16 14.79 -1.33
C VAL A 43 -14.83 15.34 -0.83
N ALA A 44 -14.21 16.28 -1.55
CA ALA A 44 -12.98 16.96 -1.14
C ALA A 44 -13.14 17.66 0.22
N GLU A 45 -14.28 18.33 0.43
CA GLU A 45 -14.61 18.97 1.70
C GLU A 45 -14.83 17.94 2.81
N GLU A 46 -15.56 16.86 2.52
CA GLU A 46 -15.82 15.76 3.47
C GLU A 46 -14.52 15.15 4.01
N VAL A 47 -13.53 14.95 3.14
CA VAL A 47 -12.26 14.32 3.54
C VAL A 47 -11.20 15.32 4.02
N ARG A 48 -11.35 16.64 3.79
CA ARG A 48 -10.30 17.65 3.99
C ARG A 48 -9.54 17.56 5.32
N GLY A 49 -10.26 17.25 6.40
CA GLY A 49 -9.71 17.18 7.76
C GLY A 49 -9.29 15.79 8.23
N ALA A 50 -9.43 14.75 7.42
CA ALA A 50 -9.25 13.37 7.85
C ALA A 50 -8.58 12.49 6.80
N ILE A 51 -7.74 11.57 7.28
CA ILE A 51 -7.31 10.41 6.50
C ILE A 51 -8.29 9.27 6.76
N LYS A 52 -8.79 8.64 5.69
CA LYS A 52 -9.76 7.54 5.80
C LYS A 52 -9.11 6.21 5.49
N PHE A 53 -9.50 5.18 6.26
CA PHE A 53 -9.06 3.80 6.12
C PHE A 53 -10.29 2.87 6.15
N TRP A 54 -10.28 1.80 5.37
CA TRP A 54 -11.35 0.79 5.39
C TRP A 54 -10.81 -0.60 5.71
N TRP A 55 -10.62 -0.88 6.99
CA TRP A 55 -10.17 -2.17 7.48
C TRP A 55 -11.20 -3.27 7.19
N GLY A 56 -10.74 -4.46 6.79
CA GLY A 56 -11.61 -5.59 6.49
C GLY A 56 -12.32 -5.55 5.14
N TYR A 57 -12.10 -4.51 4.32
CA TYR A 57 -12.71 -4.40 2.98
C TYR A 57 -11.96 -5.24 1.93
N MET A 58 -10.73 -5.65 2.24
CA MET A 58 -9.84 -6.44 1.39
C MET A 58 -9.20 -7.58 2.20
N PRO A 59 -8.86 -8.72 1.57
CA PRO A 59 -8.18 -9.82 2.24
C PRO A 59 -6.77 -9.45 2.68
N GLY A 60 -6.41 -9.89 3.88
CA GLY A 60 -5.09 -9.68 4.51
C GLY A 60 -5.20 -8.89 5.82
N HIS A 61 -4.58 -9.39 6.90
CA HIS A 61 -4.71 -8.79 8.24
C HIS A 61 -4.21 -7.34 8.31
N THR A 62 -3.26 -6.98 7.47
CA THR A 62 -2.63 -5.65 7.39
C THR A 62 -2.96 -4.96 6.07
N ALA A 63 -3.93 -5.48 5.32
CA ALA A 63 -4.39 -4.92 4.06
C ALA A 63 -5.57 -3.97 4.29
N TYR A 64 -5.51 -2.80 3.68
CA TYR A 64 -6.58 -1.81 3.73
C TYR A 64 -6.41 -0.81 2.59
N PRO A 65 -7.51 -0.31 2.03
CA PRO A 65 -7.50 0.87 1.19
C PRO A 65 -7.60 2.16 2.02
N TRP A 66 -7.25 3.28 1.41
CA TRP A 66 -7.28 4.60 2.01
C TRP A 66 -7.65 5.71 1.02
N VAL A 67 -8.05 6.84 1.60
CA VAL A 67 -8.15 8.14 0.92
C VAL A 67 -7.43 9.15 1.80
N PHE A 68 -6.33 9.70 1.27
CA PHE A 68 -5.54 10.73 1.93
C PHE A 68 -5.68 12.05 1.16
N PRO A 69 -6.35 13.05 1.74
CA PRO A 69 -6.37 14.39 1.17
C PRO A 69 -4.96 14.90 0.94
N ASN A 70 -4.76 15.62 -0.16
CA ASN A 70 -3.54 16.33 -0.47
C ASN A 70 -3.88 17.82 -0.66
N ASP A 71 -3.16 18.52 -1.52
CA ASP A 71 -3.44 19.91 -1.85
C ASP A 71 -4.66 20.07 -2.78
N GLY A 72 -5.41 21.15 -2.57
CA GLY A 72 -6.61 21.46 -3.34
C GLY A 72 -7.72 20.41 -3.15
N ASN A 73 -8.27 19.94 -4.27
CA ASN A 73 -9.26 18.86 -4.30
C ASN A 73 -8.63 17.51 -4.69
N VAL A 74 -7.30 17.38 -4.65
CA VAL A 74 -6.64 16.13 -5.01
C VAL A 74 -6.43 15.28 -3.77
N ALA A 75 -6.66 13.97 -3.90
CA ALA A 75 -6.32 13.00 -2.88
C ALA A 75 -5.49 11.84 -3.45
N ARG A 76 -4.71 11.20 -2.58
CA ARG A 76 -4.09 9.91 -2.85
C ARG A 76 -5.08 8.83 -2.43
N VAL A 77 -5.62 8.11 -3.40
CA VAL A 77 -6.51 6.97 -3.19
C VAL A 77 -5.71 5.71 -3.46
N GLY A 78 -5.62 4.83 -2.49
CA GLY A 78 -4.70 3.71 -2.59
C GLY A 78 -5.03 2.57 -1.64
N LEU A 79 -4.10 1.63 -1.57
CA LEU A 79 -4.19 0.44 -0.73
C LEU A 79 -2.83 -0.20 -0.50
N THR A 80 -2.77 -1.00 0.55
CA THR A 80 -1.66 -1.90 0.83
C THR A 80 -2.18 -3.33 0.81
N MET A 81 -1.41 -4.24 0.22
CA MET A 81 -1.74 -5.67 0.20
C MET A 81 -0.48 -6.55 0.27
N PRO A 82 -0.56 -7.76 0.84
CA PRO A 82 0.53 -8.73 0.81
C PRO A 82 0.96 -9.11 -0.62
N ILE A 83 2.26 -9.27 -0.82
CA ILE A 83 2.80 -9.71 -2.11
C ILE A 83 2.47 -11.20 -2.33
N GLY A 84 1.97 -11.52 -3.53
CA GLY A 84 1.80 -12.91 -3.95
C GLY A 84 0.61 -13.64 -3.30
N MET A 85 -0.37 -12.89 -2.79
CA MET A 85 -1.61 -13.48 -2.30
C MET A 85 -2.37 -14.22 -3.41
N ASP A 86 -2.79 -15.43 -3.13
CA ASP A 86 -3.65 -16.23 -3.99
C ASP A 86 -5.09 -16.18 -3.46
N ILE A 87 -6.03 -15.88 -4.35
CA ILE A 87 -7.46 -15.83 -4.03
C ILE A 87 -7.97 -17.21 -3.57
N GLY A 88 -7.36 -18.30 -4.05
CA GLY A 88 -7.65 -19.67 -3.61
C GLY A 88 -7.50 -19.88 -2.09
N ASN A 89 -6.62 -19.10 -1.45
CA ASN A 89 -6.35 -19.17 -0.02
C ASN A 89 -7.22 -18.22 0.83
N VAL A 90 -8.01 -17.34 0.18
CA VAL A 90 -8.90 -16.41 0.89
C VAL A 90 -10.17 -17.14 1.30
N ARG A 91 -10.36 -17.25 2.62
CA ARG A 91 -11.58 -17.77 3.24
C ARG A 91 -12.65 -16.68 3.35
N GLU A 92 -13.92 -17.08 3.29
CA GLU A 92 -15.07 -16.20 3.51
C GLU A 92 -15.03 -14.95 2.62
N ARG A 93 -14.84 -15.16 1.31
CA ARG A 93 -14.61 -14.09 0.32
C ARG A 93 -15.73 -13.04 0.32
N GLU A 94 -16.95 -13.48 0.58
CA GLU A 94 -18.17 -12.70 0.70
C GLU A 94 -18.12 -11.64 1.83
N LYS A 95 -17.21 -11.78 2.80
CA LYS A 95 -17.04 -10.77 3.86
C LYS A 95 -16.29 -9.53 3.40
N TYR A 96 -15.52 -9.62 2.32
CA TYR A 96 -14.69 -8.52 1.84
C TYR A 96 -15.47 -7.68 0.83
N ALA A 97 -15.82 -6.46 1.20
CA ALA A 97 -16.63 -5.55 0.39
C ALA A 97 -16.09 -5.32 -1.04
N LEU A 98 -14.77 -5.43 -1.23
CA LEU A 98 -14.13 -5.16 -2.52
C LEU A 98 -13.80 -6.43 -3.33
N LEU A 99 -14.12 -7.62 -2.82
CA LEU A 99 -14.09 -8.85 -3.61
C LEU A 99 -15.46 -9.09 -4.24
N ARG A 100 -15.45 -9.66 -5.44
CA ARG A 100 -16.66 -10.08 -6.15
C ARG A 100 -16.66 -11.60 -6.34
N PRO A 101 -17.82 -12.27 -6.38
CA PRO A 101 -17.90 -13.72 -6.54
C PRO A 101 -17.20 -14.24 -7.81
N GLU A 102 -17.16 -13.42 -8.86
CA GLU A 102 -16.58 -13.76 -10.16
C GLU A 102 -15.05 -13.58 -10.21
N ASP A 103 -14.42 -13.11 -9.14
CA ASP A 103 -12.98 -12.92 -9.10
C ASP A 103 -12.24 -14.28 -9.11
N GLU A 104 -11.53 -14.56 -10.21
CA GLU A 104 -10.65 -15.74 -10.34
C GLU A 104 -9.24 -15.51 -9.77
N ARG A 105 -8.87 -14.25 -9.49
CA ARG A 105 -7.58 -13.83 -8.95
C ARG A 105 -7.76 -12.62 -8.04
N ILE A 106 -6.80 -12.35 -7.15
CA ILE A 106 -6.79 -11.11 -6.36
C ILE A 106 -6.79 -9.90 -7.33
N PRO A 107 -7.75 -8.97 -7.21
CA PRO A 107 -7.82 -7.78 -8.06
C PRO A 107 -6.53 -6.97 -8.06
N THR A 108 -6.24 -6.32 -9.18
CA THR A 108 -5.09 -5.41 -9.26
C THR A 108 -5.34 -4.14 -8.44
N GLY A 109 -4.28 -3.42 -8.08
CA GLY A 109 -4.40 -2.18 -7.30
C GLY A 109 -5.38 -1.18 -7.91
N LYS A 110 -5.33 -0.99 -9.23
CA LYS A 110 -6.26 -0.13 -9.99
C LYS A 110 -7.72 -0.58 -9.84
N VAL A 111 -7.97 -1.89 -9.93
CA VAL A 111 -9.34 -2.43 -9.79
C VAL A 111 -9.85 -2.22 -8.37
N TYR A 112 -9.02 -2.45 -7.35
CA TYR A 112 -9.42 -2.19 -5.97
C TYR A 112 -9.67 -0.71 -5.70
N VAL A 113 -8.85 0.22 -6.21
CA VAL A 113 -9.08 1.66 -6.08
C VAL A 113 -10.41 2.05 -6.72
N ARG A 114 -10.68 1.57 -7.94
CA ARG A 114 -11.98 1.82 -8.59
C ARG A 114 -13.14 1.26 -7.78
N ARG A 115 -13.05 0.00 -7.33
CA ARG A 115 -14.09 -0.64 -6.51
C ARG A 115 -14.31 0.08 -5.17
N LEU A 116 -13.27 0.61 -4.55
CA LEU A 116 -13.42 1.42 -3.34
C LEU A 116 -14.23 2.67 -3.63
N LEU A 117 -13.88 3.41 -4.67
CA LEU A 117 -14.59 4.64 -5.04
C LEU A 117 -16.03 4.33 -5.45
N GLU A 118 -16.26 3.26 -6.23
CA GLU A 118 -17.61 2.79 -6.60
C GLU A 118 -18.42 2.43 -5.34
N HIS A 119 -17.80 1.73 -4.37
CA HIS A 119 -18.47 1.30 -3.16
C HIS A 119 -18.83 2.46 -2.22
N VAL A 120 -17.96 3.48 -2.12
CA VAL A 120 -18.13 4.58 -1.16
C VAL A 120 -18.93 5.75 -1.75
N TYR A 121 -18.78 6.01 -3.06
CA TYR A 121 -19.32 7.21 -3.70
C TYR A 121 -20.15 6.92 -4.97
N GLY A 122 -20.25 5.66 -5.40
CA GLY A 122 -20.88 5.29 -6.68
C GLY A 122 -22.40 5.49 -6.76
N ASP A 123 -23.07 5.70 -5.63
CA ASP A 123 -24.50 6.04 -5.60
C ASP A 123 -24.77 7.48 -6.07
N GLU A 124 -23.78 8.37 -5.93
CA GLU A 124 -23.90 9.80 -6.26
C GLU A 124 -23.03 10.23 -7.44
N TYR A 125 -21.91 9.53 -7.67
CA TYR A 125 -20.88 9.95 -8.63
C TYR A 125 -20.49 8.83 -9.59
N ASP A 126 -20.18 9.19 -10.83
CA ASP A 126 -19.52 8.29 -11.77
C ASP A 126 -18.01 8.33 -11.52
N VAL A 127 -17.43 7.20 -11.11
CA VAL A 127 -16.01 7.15 -10.72
C VAL A 127 -15.05 7.50 -11.85
N GLU A 128 -15.38 7.16 -13.09
CA GLU A 128 -14.47 7.42 -14.22
C GLU A 128 -14.53 8.90 -14.66
N ALA A 129 -15.71 9.53 -14.57
CA ALA A 129 -15.90 10.93 -14.93
C ALA A 129 -15.59 11.92 -13.79
N ASP A 130 -16.05 11.62 -12.57
CA ASP A 130 -16.04 12.56 -11.45
C ASP A 130 -14.79 12.44 -10.56
N PHE A 131 -14.05 11.33 -10.69
CA PHE A 131 -12.76 11.13 -10.00
C PHE A 131 -11.61 10.96 -11.01
N PRO A 132 -11.31 11.96 -11.86
CA PRO A 132 -10.30 11.81 -12.89
C PRO A 132 -8.91 11.60 -12.28
N LEU A 133 -8.08 10.84 -12.98
CA LEU A 133 -6.67 10.65 -12.62
C LEU A 133 -5.89 11.93 -12.91
N VAL A 134 -5.15 12.40 -11.92
CA VAL A 134 -4.29 13.58 -12.01
C VAL A 134 -2.90 13.13 -12.50
N SER A 135 -2.70 13.17 -13.81
CA SER A 135 -1.55 12.54 -14.47
C SER A 135 -0.23 13.28 -14.32
N ASP A 136 -0.24 14.56 -13.94
CA ASP A 136 0.98 15.36 -13.71
C ASP A 136 1.61 15.12 -12.31
N ARG A 137 1.04 14.19 -11.53
CA ARG A 137 1.51 13.83 -10.18
C ARG A 137 2.02 12.39 -10.11
N GLY A 138 2.61 12.06 -8.97
CA GLY A 138 3.11 10.73 -8.68
C GLY A 138 4.36 10.37 -9.49
N LYS A 139 4.65 9.06 -9.56
CA LYS A 139 5.87 8.54 -10.21
C LYS A 139 5.64 8.06 -11.64
N ARG A 140 4.40 7.72 -11.98
CA ARG A 140 3.99 7.17 -13.28
C ARG A 140 2.61 7.68 -13.63
N ASP A 141 2.55 8.87 -14.20
CA ASP A 141 1.35 9.49 -14.77
C ASP A 141 0.14 9.44 -13.81
N GLY A 142 0.31 9.95 -12.59
CA GLY A 142 -0.71 9.94 -11.54
C GLY A 142 -0.66 8.74 -10.60
N THR A 143 0.09 7.69 -10.93
CA THR A 143 0.14 6.44 -10.16
C THR A 143 1.47 6.20 -9.44
N GLU A 144 1.41 5.46 -8.34
CA GLU A 144 2.58 5.01 -7.61
C GLU A 144 2.44 3.57 -7.15
N THR A 145 3.55 2.84 -7.15
CA THR A 145 3.62 1.49 -6.59
C THR A 145 4.98 1.28 -5.97
N TYR A 146 5.01 0.79 -4.74
CA TYR A 146 6.26 0.53 -4.03
C TYR A 146 6.09 -0.58 -3.01
N ALA A 147 7.19 -1.27 -2.73
CA ALA A 147 7.22 -2.25 -1.66
C ALA A 147 7.32 -1.55 -0.30
N ILE A 148 6.58 -2.04 0.68
CA ILE A 148 6.68 -1.63 2.08
C ILE A 148 7.17 -2.84 2.87
N SER A 149 8.27 -2.68 3.61
CA SER A 149 8.75 -3.70 4.53
C SER A 149 8.02 -3.55 5.86
N SER A 150 7.11 -4.48 6.15
CA SER A 150 6.26 -4.50 7.35
C SER A 150 6.67 -5.69 8.21
N THR A 151 7.93 -5.68 8.64
CA THR A 151 8.54 -6.77 9.41
C THR A 151 8.96 -6.31 10.79
N ARG A 152 9.43 -7.26 11.61
CA ARG A 152 10.21 -6.91 12.78
C ARG A 152 11.51 -6.19 12.33
N PRO A 153 11.85 -5.03 12.90
CA PRO A 153 13.11 -4.36 12.60
C PRO A 153 14.33 -5.21 12.96
N ILE A 154 15.43 -5.00 12.26
CA ILE A 154 16.74 -5.60 12.59
C ILE A 154 17.78 -4.52 12.89
N ASP A 155 18.82 -4.89 13.65
CA ASP A 155 19.86 -3.96 14.03
C ASP A 155 20.69 -3.48 12.83
N SER A 156 21.00 -2.18 12.82
CA SER A 156 21.90 -1.58 11.82
C SER A 156 23.32 -2.16 11.97
N PRO A 157 24.11 -2.27 10.88
CA PRO A 157 25.53 -2.65 10.94
C PRO A 157 26.43 -1.53 11.52
N ALA A 158 26.00 -0.91 12.62
CA ALA A 158 26.69 0.21 13.26
C ALA A 158 28.09 -0.18 13.76
N ALA A 159 28.29 -1.46 14.10
CA ALA A 159 29.60 -2.00 14.45
C ALA A 159 30.63 -1.91 13.31
N ALA A 160 30.17 -1.88 12.04
CA ALA A 160 31.01 -1.68 10.87
C ALA A 160 31.21 -0.18 10.52
N GLY A 161 30.82 0.74 11.41
CA GLY A 161 30.87 2.19 11.17
C GLY A 161 29.81 2.71 10.20
N ILE A 162 28.75 1.93 9.93
CA ILE A 162 27.70 2.26 8.96
C ILE A 162 26.34 2.23 9.63
N ALA A 163 25.59 3.34 9.54
CA ALA A 163 24.19 3.40 9.94
C ALA A 163 23.28 3.21 8.71
N VAL A 164 22.47 2.16 8.72
CA VAL A 164 21.37 1.95 7.77
C VAL A 164 20.06 2.08 8.55
N THR A 165 19.09 2.83 8.01
CA THR A 165 17.84 3.16 8.71
C THR A 165 16.62 3.06 7.79
N GLY A 166 15.43 3.21 8.35
CA GLY A 166 14.15 3.22 7.61
C GLY A 166 13.74 1.84 7.08
N GLY A 167 13.02 1.82 5.96
CA GLY A 167 12.48 0.58 5.38
C GLY A 167 13.55 -0.46 5.00
N ALA A 168 14.80 -0.05 4.77
CA ALA A 168 15.92 -0.97 4.53
C ALA A 168 16.25 -1.86 5.74
N MET A 169 15.78 -1.48 6.94
CA MET A 169 15.98 -2.21 8.19
C MET A 169 14.68 -2.77 8.76
N GLY A 170 13.59 -2.80 7.96
CA GLY A 170 12.27 -3.22 8.44
C GLY A 170 11.66 -2.28 9.47
N ALA A 171 12.04 -1.00 9.47
CA ALA A 171 11.58 -0.03 10.46
C ALA A 171 10.21 0.60 10.13
N THR A 172 9.54 0.18 9.05
CA THR A 172 8.18 0.64 8.77
C THR A 172 7.23 -0.03 9.75
N SER A 173 6.26 0.72 10.29
CA SER A 173 5.29 0.12 11.18
C SER A 173 4.56 -1.03 10.49
N ALA A 174 4.48 -2.18 11.15
CA ALA A 174 3.71 -3.33 10.68
C ALA A 174 2.20 -3.14 10.89
N PHE A 175 1.78 -2.09 11.60
CA PHE A 175 0.40 -1.85 11.98
C PHE A 175 0.10 -0.34 12.09
N HIS A 176 -1.08 0.09 11.64
CA HIS A 176 -1.48 1.50 11.62
C HIS A 176 -2.95 1.68 12.08
N GLU A 177 -3.39 0.87 13.04
CA GLU A 177 -4.70 1.09 13.68
C GLU A 177 -4.60 2.33 14.58
N GLY A 178 -5.60 3.20 14.44
CA GLY A 178 -5.87 4.35 15.30
C GLY A 178 -7.28 4.24 15.84
#